data_AF-A0A6I1YRP8-F1
#
_entry.id   AF-A0A6I1YRP8-F1
#
_cell.length_a   1.000
_cell.length_b   1.000
_cell.length_c   1.000
_cell.angle_alpha   90.00
_cell.angle_beta   90.00
_cell.angle_gamma   90.00
#
_symmetry.space_group_name_H-M   'P 1'
#
loop_
_entity.id
_entity.type
_entity.pdbx_description
1 polymer ?
#
loop_
_entity_poly.entity_id
_entity_poly.type
_entity_poly.pdbx_seq_one_letter_code
_entity_poly.pdbx_strand_id
1 'polypeptide(L)' 'MSDERELLQAVLEAIAIPYPATVGDAEVHDPILLSRVMDARVALEGVLRRGDDAGWSADYLRSRLAEKPPVGYRAEGGQR' A
#
# COMPACT_ATOMS: atom_id res chain seq x y z
N MET A 1 -0.51 20.99 -1.32
CA MET A 1 -0.72 20.44 -2.68
C MET A 1 -2.23 20.28 -2.85
N SER A 2 -2.80 19.82 -3.98
CA SER A 2 -4.26 19.53 -3.99
C SER A 2 -4.53 18.17 -3.33
N ASP A 3 -5.68 18.02 -2.70
CA ASP A 3 -6.03 16.81 -1.94
C ASP A 3 -6.11 15.57 -2.85
N GLU A 4 -6.52 15.74 -4.11
CA GLU A 4 -6.51 14.65 -5.11
C GLU A 4 -5.08 14.19 -5.42
N ARG A 5 -4.12 15.12 -5.47
CA ARG A 5 -2.71 14.76 -5.67
C ARG A 5 -2.19 13.98 -4.47
N GLU A 6 -2.58 14.34 -3.26
CA GLU A 6 -2.18 13.65 -2.04
C GLU A 6 -2.77 12.24 -1.96
N LEU A 7 -4.02 12.06 -2.39
CA LEU A 7 -4.62 10.75 -2.56
C LEU A 7 -3.90 9.91 -3.62
N LEU A 8 -3.62 10.47 -4.79
CA LEU A 8 -2.88 9.76 -5.85
C LEU A 8 -1.47 9.37 -5.39
N GLN A 9 -0.82 10.22 -4.61
CA GLN A 9 0.48 9.92 -4.00
C GLN A 9 0.38 8.76 -3.00
N ALA A 10 -0.64 8.74 -2.13
CA ALA A 10 -0.87 7.63 -1.20
C ALA A 10 -1.22 6.31 -1.92
N VAL A 11 -1.96 6.38 -3.05
CA VAL A 11 -2.22 5.22 -3.92
C VAL A 11 -0.93 4.70 -4.54
N LEU A 12 -0.05 5.61 -5.01
CA LEU A 12 1.25 5.22 -5.53
C LEU A 12 2.11 4.53 -4.45
N GLU A 13 2.13 5.07 -3.23
CA GLU A 13 2.79 4.45 -2.09
C GLU A 13 2.26 3.04 -1.80
N ALA A 14 0.95 2.81 -1.94
CA ALA A 14 0.34 1.49 -1.73
C ALA A 14 0.88 0.44 -2.70
N ILE A 15 1.08 0.80 -3.97
CA ILE A 15 1.46 -0.11 -5.07
C ILE A 15 2.96 -0.13 -5.39
N ALA A 16 3.73 0.86 -4.92
CA ALA A 16 5.17 0.98 -5.16
C ALA A 16 5.99 0.03 -4.27
N ILE A 17 5.67 -1.27 -4.32
CA ILE A 17 6.43 -2.33 -3.66
C ILE A 17 7.53 -2.81 -4.61
N PRO A 18 8.78 -3.00 -4.14
CA PRO A 18 9.84 -3.57 -4.95
C PRO A 18 9.46 -4.95 -5.51
N TYR A 19 9.74 -5.18 -6.79
CA TYR A 19 9.46 -6.44 -7.46
C TYR A 19 10.25 -7.60 -6.82
N PRO A 20 9.66 -8.80 -6.65
CA PRO A 20 10.34 -9.94 -6.03
C PRO A 20 11.51 -10.42 -6.90
N ALA A 21 12.65 -10.74 -6.27
CA ALA A 21 13.84 -11.24 -6.96
C ALA A 21 13.79 -12.77 -7.19
N THR A 22 13.03 -13.49 -6.38
CA THR A 22 12.88 -14.95 -6.42
C THR A 22 11.42 -15.40 -6.33
N VAL A 23 11.15 -16.69 -6.58
CA VAL A 23 9.82 -17.28 -6.38
C VAL A 23 9.40 -17.22 -4.89
N GLY A 24 10.33 -17.47 -3.96
CA GLY A 24 10.06 -17.33 -2.53
C GLY A 24 9.75 -15.89 -2.12
N ASP A 25 10.39 -14.91 -2.76
CA ASP A 25 10.05 -13.49 -2.57
C ASP A 25 8.66 -13.18 -3.15
N ALA A 26 8.23 -13.86 -4.22
CA ALA A 26 6.91 -13.66 -4.83
C ALA A 26 5.77 -14.16 -3.93
N GLU A 27 5.93 -15.35 -3.32
CA GLU A 27 4.95 -15.91 -2.37
C GLU A 27 4.69 -14.99 -1.17
N VAL A 28 5.68 -14.17 -0.82
CA VAL A 28 5.62 -13.14 0.22
C VAL A 28 5.06 -11.82 -0.31
N HIS A 29 5.57 -11.39 -1.46
CA HIS A 29 5.25 -10.11 -2.08
C HIS A 29 3.77 -10.03 -2.42
N ASP A 30 3.20 -11.09 -3.00
CA ASP A 30 1.85 -11.07 -3.54
C ASP A 30 0.77 -10.84 -2.47
N PRO A 31 0.79 -11.52 -1.30
CA PRO A 31 -0.11 -11.21 -0.20
C PRO A 31 0.01 -9.77 0.32
N ILE A 32 1.22 -9.21 0.41
CA ILE A 32 1.45 -7.84 0.88
C ILE A 32 0.88 -6.84 -0.13
N LEU A 33 1.19 -7.03 -1.41
CA LEU A 33 0.68 -6.19 -2.49
C LEU A 33 -0.84 -6.23 -2.54
N LEU A 34 -1.43 -7.43 -2.50
CA LEU A 34 -2.89 -7.60 -2.51
C LEU A 34 -3.55 -6.86 -1.33
N SER A 35 -3.00 -7.00 -0.13
CA SER A 35 -3.53 -6.33 1.07
C SER A 35 -3.50 -4.81 0.97
N ARG A 36 -2.44 -4.23 0.39
CA ARG A 36 -2.27 -2.78 0.20
C ARG A 36 -3.13 -2.24 -0.95
N VAL A 37 -3.27 -2.99 -2.04
CA VAL A 37 -4.17 -2.68 -3.16
C VAL A 37 -5.62 -2.61 -2.70
N MET A 38 -6.03 -3.49 -1.79
CA MET A 38 -7.39 -3.46 -1.24
C MET A 38 -7.68 -2.17 -0.47
N ASP A 39 -6.76 -1.67 0.36
CA ASP A 39 -6.97 -0.39 1.05
C ASP A 39 -7.01 0.78 0.06
N ALA A 40 -6.12 0.80 -0.93
CA ALA A 40 -6.09 1.83 -1.97
C ALA A 40 -7.40 1.86 -2.78
N ARG A 41 -7.93 0.68 -3.13
CA ARG A 41 -9.23 0.55 -3.78
C ARG A 41 -10.35 1.12 -2.92
N VAL A 42 -10.39 0.81 -1.62
CA VAL A 42 -11.44 1.31 -0.71
C VAL A 42 -11.42 2.84 -0.61
N ALA A 43 -10.23 3.44 -0.54
CA ALA A 43 -10.06 4.89 -0.54
C ALA A 43 -10.56 5.53 -1.85
N LEU A 44 -10.17 4.97 -3.00
CA LEU A 44 -10.63 5.45 -4.32
C LEU A 44 -12.14 5.31 -4.50
N GLU A 45 -12.73 4.18 -4.10
CA GLU A 45 -14.19 3.99 -4.15
C GLU A 45 -14.92 4.99 -3.26
N GLY A 46 -14.33 5.36 -2.13
CA GLY A 46 -14.83 6.40 -1.24
C GLY A 46 -14.96 7.75 -1.93
N VAL A 47 -13.85 8.23 -2.48
CA VAL A 47 -13.81 9.54 -3.13
C VAL A 47 -14.67 9.54 -4.39
N LEU A 48 -14.53 8.53 -5.26
CA LEU A 48 -15.17 8.51 -6.58
C LEU A 48 -16.67 8.21 -6.53
N ARG A 49 -17.16 7.47 -5.54
CA ARG A 49 -18.56 7.01 -5.50
C ARG A 49 -19.34 7.49 -4.29
N ARG A 50 -18.70 7.73 -3.15
CA ARG A 50 -19.37 8.14 -1.90
C ARG A 50 -19.19 9.63 -1.60
N GLY A 51 -18.30 10.31 -2.31
CA GLY A 51 -17.98 11.72 -2.06
C GLY A 51 -17.14 11.92 -0.81
N ASP A 52 -16.36 10.91 -0.41
CA ASP A 52 -15.42 11.02 0.69
C ASP A 52 -14.38 12.10 0.34
N ASP A 53 -13.92 12.85 1.35
CA ASP A 53 -12.90 13.87 1.17
C ASP A 53 -11.56 13.22 0.74
N ALA A 54 -10.90 13.82 -0.25
CA ALA A 54 -9.67 13.25 -0.82
C ALA A 54 -8.48 13.31 0.16
N GLY A 55 -8.37 14.39 0.95
CA GLY A 55 -7.30 14.56 1.94
C GLY A 55 -7.47 13.57 3.09
N TRP A 56 -8.69 13.46 3.62
CA TRP A 56 -9.03 12.46 4.64
C TRP A 56 -8.80 11.03 4.16
N SER A 57 -9.19 10.73 2.92
CA SER A 57 -8.97 9.41 2.31
C SER A 57 -7.48 9.10 2.13
N ALA A 58 -6.65 10.10 1.81
CA ALA A 58 -5.20 9.96 1.74
C ALA A 58 -4.58 9.65 3.12
N ASP A 59 -4.98 10.37 4.16
CA ASP A 59 -4.49 10.16 5.53
C ASP A 59 -4.93 8.82 6.11
N TYR A 60 -6.18 8.43 5.84
CA TYR A 60 -6.69 7.11 6.16
C TYR A 60 -5.84 6.04 5.48
N LEU A 61 -5.59 6.15 4.16
CA LEU A 61 -4.79 5.18 3.42
C LEU A 61 -3.38 5.08 4.00
N ARG A 62 -2.69 6.20 4.24
CA ARG A 62 -1.35 6.20 4.86
C ARG A 62 -1.33 5.52 6.23
N SER A 63 -2.36 5.73 7.03
CA SER A 63 -2.50 5.06 8.33
C SER A 63 -2.62 3.54 8.16
N ARG A 64 -3.39 3.06 7.18
CA ARG A 64 -3.46 1.62 6.83
C ARG A 64 -2.13 1.08 6.30
N LEU A 65 -1.41 1.85 5.49
CA LEU A 65 -0.11 1.45 4.95
C LEU A 65 0.98 1.37 6.02
N ALA A 66 0.91 2.18 7.08
CA ALA A 66 1.83 2.13 8.21
C ALA A 66 1.71 0.81 9.00
N GLU A 67 0.51 0.21 9.05
CA GLU A 67 0.27 -1.11 9.64
C GLU A 67 0.75 -2.27 8.75
N LYS A 68 1.04 -2.00 7.48
CA LYS A 68 1.31 -3.01 6.43
C LYS A 68 2.61 -2.69 5.69
N PRO A 69 3.79 -2.76 6.33
CA PRO A 69 5.04 -2.33 5.70
C PRO A 69 5.29 -3.06 4.35
N PRO A 70 5.83 -2.36 3.34
CA PRO A 70 6.03 -2.91 1.99
C PRO A 70 7.12 -3.98 1.93
N VAL A 71 7.85 -4.18 3.02
CA VAL A 71 8.89 -5.20 3.20
C VAL A 71 8.76 -5.77 4.61
N GLY A 72 8.87 -7.09 4.74
CA GLY A 72 8.60 -7.80 5.99
C GLY A 72 9.58 -8.91 6.34
N TYR A 73 10.65 -9.09 5.56
CA TYR A 73 11.63 -10.15 5.83
C TYR A 73 12.96 -9.49 6.12
N ARG A 74 13.33 -9.47 7.42
CA ARG A 74 14.73 -9.74 7.72
C ARG A 74 15.04 -11.05 7.01
N ALA A 75 16.05 -11.05 6.15
CA ALA A 75 16.72 -12.28 5.81
C ALA A 75 17.23 -12.89 7.12
N GLU A 76 16.46 -13.76 7.77
CA GLU A 76 17.00 -14.76 8.69
C GLU A 76 17.66 -15.86 7.85
N GLY A 77 18.61 -15.42 7.02
CA GLY A 77 19.73 -16.18 6.50
C GLY A 77 21.00 -15.67 7.17
N GLY A 78 20.97 -15.52 8.50
CA GLY A 78 22.08 -15.04 9.32
C GLY A 78 22.54 -16.08 10.32
N GLN A 79 23.19 -17.12 9.81
CA GLN A 79 24.30 -17.88 10.42
C GLN A 79 24.21 -18.35 11.91
N ARG A 80 24.15 -19.69 12.05
CA ARG A 80 24.49 -20.58 13.20
C ARG A 80 23.42 -20.90 14.23
#